data_AF-A0AAV2KQ85-F1
#
_entry.id   AF-A0AAV2KQ85-F1
#
_cell.length_a   1.000
_cell.length_b   1.000
_cell.length_c   1.000
_cell.angle_alpha   90.00
_cell.angle_beta   90.00
_cell.angle_gamma   90.00
#
_symmetry.space_group_name_H-M   'P 1'
#
loop_
_entity.id
_entity.type
_entity.pdbx_description
1 polymer ?
#
loop_
_entity_poly.entity_id
_entity_poly.type
_entity_poly.pdbx_seq_one_letter_code
_entity_poly.pdbx_strand_id
1 'polypeptide(L)'
;MDGLTTNGVLVMHPAGEFVSEPSPGVWREISVCGNVFALRETRSAQQRGKLVENESNTLQDGSLIDLCGATLLWRTPAGLRHTPTLKQLESLRQELNAARPQCPVGFNTLAFPSLAQREIVDKKQPWVYMNCGHVHGYHNWGYRKEKGPAGPGGTAPASTSDRECPMCRRVGPYVPLWLGCEGGLYLDAGPPTHAFCPCGHVCSEKTVMGWSQIPLPHGTHAFHAACPFCGTWLTGEQGHVKLIFQGPVD
;
A
#
# COMPACT_ATOMS: atom_id res chain seq x y z
N MET A 1 -11.59 38.20 1.31
CA MET A 1 -12.07 37.54 0.06
C MET A 1 -11.50 36.13 0.07
N ASP A 2 -12.32 35.11 -0.15
CA ASP A 2 -11.91 33.69 -0.14
C ASP A 2 -12.13 33.07 -1.52
N GLY A 3 -11.43 31.98 -1.84
CA GLY A 3 -11.50 31.28 -3.12
C GLY A 3 -10.94 29.86 -3.08
N LEU A 4 -11.29 29.07 -4.09
CA LEU A 4 -10.73 27.72 -4.29
C LEU A 4 -9.70 27.77 -5.43
N THR A 5 -8.62 27.01 -5.30
CA THR A 5 -7.62 26.89 -6.38
C THR A 5 -8.18 26.08 -7.55
N THR A 6 -7.61 26.18 -8.75
CA THR A 6 -8.13 25.53 -9.97
C THR A 6 -8.41 24.05 -9.75
N ASN A 7 -7.46 23.32 -9.17
CA ASN A 7 -7.56 21.88 -8.96
C ASN A 7 -7.92 21.50 -7.52
N GLY A 8 -7.96 22.45 -6.58
CA GLY A 8 -8.31 22.17 -5.18
C GLY A 8 -7.23 21.42 -4.40
N VAL A 9 -7.16 21.70 -3.09
CA VAL A 9 -6.43 20.89 -2.11
C VAL A 9 -7.46 20.11 -1.32
N LEU A 10 -7.35 18.79 -1.32
CA LEU A 10 -8.30 17.94 -0.59
C LEU A 10 -7.68 17.47 0.71
N VAL A 11 -8.48 17.42 1.77
CA VAL A 11 -8.08 16.88 3.07
C VAL A 11 -9.10 15.84 3.52
N MET A 12 -8.62 14.72 4.04
CA MET A 12 -9.43 13.73 4.74
C MET A 12 -8.85 13.51 6.13
N HIS A 13 -9.68 13.68 7.15
CA HIS A 13 -9.38 13.25 8.51
C HIS A 13 -9.93 11.84 8.71
N PRO A 14 -9.21 10.90 9.35
CA PRO A 14 -9.77 9.60 9.71
C PRO A 14 -11.02 9.76 10.59
N ALA A 15 -12.00 8.86 10.47
CA ALA A 15 -13.24 8.90 11.28
C ALA A 15 -13.05 8.42 12.74
N GLY A 16 -11.82 8.10 13.12
CA GLY A 16 -11.40 7.69 14.46
C GLY A 16 -9.91 7.94 14.67
N GLU A 17 -9.33 7.34 15.70
CA GLU A 17 -7.88 7.39 15.91
C GLU A 17 -7.16 6.57 14.82
N PHE A 18 -6.30 7.23 14.04
CA PHE A 18 -5.64 6.65 12.87
C PHE A 18 -4.94 5.30 13.13
N VAL A 19 -4.29 5.17 14.28
CA VAL A 19 -3.51 3.98 14.65
C VAL A 19 -4.38 2.87 15.22
N SER A 20 -5.37 3.17 16.05
CA SER A 20 -6.16 2.16 16.78
C SER A 20 -7.31 1.61 15.93
N GLU A 21 -8.07 2.47 15.26
CA GLU A 21 -9.24 2.14 14.45
C GLU A 21 -9.25 2.92 13.13
N PRO A 22 -8.35 2.58 12.18
CA PRO A 22 -8.26 3.26 10.89
C PRO A 22 -9.58 3.10 10.11
N SER A 23 -10.38 4.15 10.07
CA SER A 23 -11.60 4.24 9.27
C SER A 23 -11.53 5.48 8.37
N PRO A 24 -11.88 5.35 7.07
CA PRO A 24 -11.85 6.48 6.16
C PRO A 24 -12.86 7.54 6.61
N GLY A 25 -12.43 8.80 6.63
CA GLY A 25 -13.36 9.92 6.75
C GLY A 25 -13.83 10.41 5.39
N VAL A 26 -14.40 11.61 5.40
CA VAL A 26 -14.90 12.27 4.18
C VAL A 26 -13.85 13.21 3.65
N TRP A 27 -13.55 13.11 2.36
CA TRP A 27 -12.70 14.09 1.68
C TRP A 27 -13.41 15.45 1.57
N ARG A 28 -12.71 16.51 1.93
CA ARG A 28 -13.14 17.91 1.84
C ARG A 28 -12.19 18.71 1.00
N GLU A 29 -12.68 19.77 0.38
CA GLU A 29 -11.84 20.76 -0.30
C GLU A 29 -11.57 21.94 0.64
N ILE A 30 -10.31 22.33 0.76
CA ILE A 30 -9.89 23.45 1.62
C ILE A 30 -9.64 24.68 0.76
N SER A 31 -10.23 25.81 1.15
CA SER A 31 -10.06 27.08 0.46
C SER A 31 -8.73 27.77 0.77
N VAL A 32 -8.40 28.81 0.00
CA VAL A 32 -7.20 29.62 0.21
C VAL A 32 -7.18 30.25 1.61
N CYS A 33 -8.34 30.64 2.15
CA CYS A 33 -8.45 31.15 3.52
C CYS A 33 -8.71 30.06 4.58
N GLY A 34 -8.67 28.77 4.22
CA GLY A 34 -8.80 27.66 5.17
C GLY A 34 -10.22 27.25 5.51
N ASN A 35 -11.23 27.71 4.77
CA ASN A 35 -12.61 27.25 4.94
C ASN A 35 -12.80 25.84 4.35
N VAL A 36 -13.69 25.06 4.95
CA VAL A 36 -13.95 23.68 4.57
C VAL A 36 -15.17 23.60 3.65
N PHE A 37 -15.00 22.94 2.50
CA PHE A 37 -16.07 22.70 1.54
C PHE A 37 -16.25 21.22 1.26
N ALA A 38 -17.47 20.80 0.95
CA ALA A 38 -17.71 19.53 0.29
C ALA A 38 -16.99 19.49 -1.07
N LEU A 39 -16.73 18.28 -1.57
CA LEU A 39 -16.15 18.13 -2.90
C LEU A 39 -17.04 18.75 -3.98
N ARG A 40 -16.39 19.21 -5.04
CA ARG A 40 -17.05 19.51 -6.31
C ARG A 40 -17.58 18.21 -6.94
N GLU A 41 -18.46 18.34 -7.93
CA GLU A 41 -18.97 17.18 -8.69
C GLU A 41 -17.83 16.41 -9.37
N THR A 42 -16.90 17.13 -9.99
CA THR A 42 -15.63 16.59 -10.49
C THR A 42 -14.49 17.50 -10.07
N ARG A 43 -13.29 16.94 -9.92
CA ARG A 43 -12.04 17.69 -9.75
C ARG A 43 -11.94 18.75 -10.85
N SER A 44 -11.53 19.95 -10.46
CA SER A 44 -11.39 21.11 -11.36
C SER A 44 -12.69 21.69 -11.94
N ALA A 45 -13.87 21.21 -11.53
CA ALA A 45 -15.14 21.84 -11.91
C ALA A 45 -15.20 23.30 -11.42
N GLN A 46 -15.84 24.19 -12.19
CA GLN A 46 -15.95 25.61 -11.80
C GLN A 46 -16.91 25.83 -10.62
N GLN A 47 -17.87 24.91 -10.45
CA GLN A 47 -18.82 24.97 -9.35
C GLN A 47 -18.18 24.43 -8.07
N ARG A 48 -18.04 25.31 -7.06
CA ARG A 48 -17.62 24.92 -5.71
C ARG A 48 -18.66 24.02 -5.03
N GLY A 49 -18.18 23.15 -4.14
CA GLY A 49 -19.05 22.42 -3.22
C GLY A 49 -19.71 23.33 -2.18
N LYS A 50 -20.55 22.74 -1.32
CA LYS A 50 -21.21 23.44 -0.22
C LYS A 50 -20.22 23.74 0.90
N LEU A 51 -20.33 24.91 1.54
CA LEU A 51 -19.58 25.24 2.74
C LEU A 51 -19.99 24.30 3.89
N VAL A 52 -19.01 23.86 4.68
CA VAL A 52 -19.19 22.96 5.83
C VAL A 52 -18.67 23.68 7.07
N GLU A 53 -19.57 24.32 7.82
CA GLU A 53 -19.19 25.21 8.94
C GLU A 53 -18.81 24.47 10.22
N ASN A 54 -19.15 23.18 10.33
CA ASN A 54 -18.93 22.35 11.52
C ASN A 54 -17.64 21.52 11.46
N GLU A 55 -16.80 21.73 10.45
CA GLU A 55 -15.52 21.05 10.27
C GLU A 55 -14.36 22.06 10.24
N SER A 56 -13.13 21.61 10.50
CA SER A 56 -11.94 22.44 10.62
C SER A 56 -10.84 21.99 9.67
N ASN A 57 -10.01 22.93 9.21
CA ASN A 57 -8.80 22.65 8.43
C ASN A 57 -7.59 22.25 9.29
N THR A 58 -7.75 22.16 10.62
CA THR A 58 -6.66 21.78 11.53
C THR A 58 -6.32 20.31 11.38
N LEU A 59 -5.08 20.01 10.98
CA LEU A 59 -4.63 18.65 10.73
C LEU A 59 -4.58 17.81 12.02
N GLN A 60 -5.15 16.62 11.94
CA GLN A 60 -5.19 15.58 12.99
C GLN A 60 -4.22 14.44 12.63
N ASP A 61 -3.79 13.61 13.60
CA ASP A 61 -2.93 12.45 13.28
C ASP A 61 -3.60 11.57 12.23
N GLY A 62 -2.88 11.24 11.17
CA GLY A 62 -3.43 10.45 10.07
C GLY A 62 -4.15 11.24 8.99
N SER A 63 -4.17 12.57 9.05
CA SER A 63 -4.80 13.37 7.99
C SER A 63 -4.11 13.15 6.65
N LEU A 64 -4.89 12.87 5.62
CA LEU A 64 -4.39 12.78 4.26
C LEU A 64 -4.65 14.10 3.52
N ILE A 65 -3.66 14.55 2.76
CA ILE A 65 -3.70 15.79 2.01
C ILE A 65 -3.40 15.49 0.55
N ASP A 66 -4.38 15.62 -0.32
CA ASP A 66 -4.19 15.45 -1.75
C ASP A 66 -3.91 16.78 -2.44
N LEU A 67 -2.77 16.81 -3.13
CA LEU A 67 -2.24 17.96 -3.87
C LEU A 67 -2.37 17.78 -5.39
N CYS A 68 -3.35 16.99 -5.85
CA CYS A 68 -3.64 16.76 -7.27
C CYS A 68 -2.46 16.13 -8.05
N GLY A 69 -1.90 15.04 -7.51
CA GLY A 69 -0.78 14.31 -8.10
C GLY A 69 0.13 13.67 -7.06
N ALA A 70 0.09 14.18 -5.83
CA ALA A 70 0.70 13.57 -4.66
C ALA A 70 -0.27 13.61 -3.49
N THR A 71 -0.25 12.57 -2.66
CA THR A 71 -0.96 12.53 -1.38
C THR A 71 0.05 12.51 -0.25
N LEU A 72 -0.08 13.43 0.70
CA LEU A 72 0.73 13.49 1.90
C LEU A 72 -0.02 12.88 3.07
N LEU A 73 0.70 12.20 3.96
CA LEU A 73 0.23 11.78 5.27
C LEU A 73 0.78 12.74 6.33
N TRP A 74 -0.10 13.36 7.09
CA TRP A 74 0.27 14.13 8.27
C TRP A 74 0.26 13.25 9.52
N ARG A 75 1.38 13.25 10.25
CA ARG A 75 1.50 12.59 11.54
C ARG A 75 1.84 13.61 12.62
N THR A 76 1.14 13.51 13.74
CA THR A 76 1.47 14.26 14.96
C THR A 76 2.72 13.68 15.62
N PRO A 77 3.46 14.47 16.41
CA PRO A 77 4.57 13.95 17.21
C PRO A 77 4.16 12.80 18.15
N ALA A 78 2.92 12.80 18.66
CA ALA A 78 2.40 11.71 19.47
C ALA A 78 2.12 10.44 18.67
N GLY A 79 1.53 10.57 17.48
CA GLY A 79 1.30 9.46 16.56
C GLY A 79 2.60 8.77 16.12
N LEU A 80 3.63 9.56 15.78
CA LEU A 80 4.93 9.02 15.37
C LEU A 80 5.61 8.18 16.46
N ARG A 81 5.38 8.45 17.75
CA ARG A 81 5.91 7.62 18.86
C ARG A 81 5.34 6.20 18.88
N HIS A 82 4.20 5.97 18.24
CA HIS A 82 3.57 4.65 18.14
C HIS A 82 3.91 3.92 16.84
N THR A 83 4.73 4.52 15.97
CA THR A 83 5.18 3.90 14.73
C THR A 83 6.50 3.14 14.92
N PRO A 84 6.74 2.05 14.18
CA PRO A 84 8.01 1.34 14.23
C PRO A 84 9.15 2.23 13.74
N THR A 85 10.24 2.24 14.50
CA THR A 85 11.50 2.86 14.07
C THR A 85 12.17 2.02 12.99
N LEU A 86 13.07 2.62 12.20
CA LEU A 86 13.89 1.89 11.22
C LEU A 86 14.66 0.71 11.85
N LYS A 87 15.12 0.87 13.09
CA LYS A 87 15.79 -0.21 13.85
C LYS A 87 14.85 -1.37 14.14
N GLN A 88 13.59 -1.09 14.49
CA GLN A 88 12.59 -2.13 14.72
C GLN A 88 12.21 -2.84 13.42
N LEU A 89 12.01 -2.10 12.32
CA LEU A 89 11.75 -2.71 11.00
C LEU A 89 12.91 -3.62 10.57
N GLU A 90 14.15 -3.21 10.82
CA GLU A 90 15.34 -4.01 10.56
C GLU A 90 15.42 -5.25 11.48
N SER A 91 14.99 -5.16 12.74
CA SER A 91 14.87 -6.32 13.64
C SER A 91 13.86 -7.33 13.13
N LEU A 92 12.66 -6.87 12.75
CA LEU A 92 11.61 -7.71 12.17
C LEU A 92 12.09 -8.42 10.90
N ARG A 93 12.87 -7.72 10.05
CA ARG A 93 13.52 -8.34 8.89
C ARG A 93 14.51 -9.44 9.29
N GLN A 94 15.34 -9.18 10.29
CA GLN A 94 16.32 -10.15 10.77
C GLN A 94 15.64 -11.38 11.37
N GLU A 95 14.54 -11.20 12.11
CA GLU A 95 13.72 -12.29 12.64
C GLU A 95 13.10 -13.15 11.53
N LEU A 96 12.53 -12.52 10.49
CA LEU A 96 12.04 -13.24 9.30
C LEU A 96 13.13 -14.09 8.64
N ASN A 97 14.33 -13.53 8.48
CA ASN A 97 15.45 -14.25 7.87
C ASN A 97 16.01 -15.35 8.80
N ALA A 98 15.99 -15.14 10.11
CA ALA A 98 16.41 -16.11 11.12
C ALA A 98 15.47 -17.32 11.19
N ALA A 99 14.19 -17.14 10.82
CA ALA A 99 13.26 -18.25 10.63
C ALA A 99 13.62 -19.15 9.42
N ARG A 100 14.60 -18.75 8.61
CA ARG A 100 15.12 -19.51 7.46
C ARG A 100 14.00 -20.02 6.54
N PRO A 101 13.16 -19.13 5.98
CA PRO A 101 12.09 -19.53 5.06
C PRO A 101 12.68 -20.28 3.85
N GLN A 102 12.05 -21.39 3.44
CA GLN A 102 12.54 -22.22 2.35
C GLN A 102 11.73 -22.00 1.07
N CYS A 103 12.42 -22.02 -0.08
CA CYS A 103 11.77 -22.15 -1.37
C CYS A 103 11.32 -23.61 -1.57
N PRO A 104 10.01 -23.88 -1.75
CA PRO A 104 9.50 -25.26 -1.82
C PRO A 104 10.06 -26.07 -2.99
N VAL A 105 10.42 -25.39 -4.09
CA VAL A 105 10.88 -26.05 -5.32
C VAL A 105 12.37 -25.83 -5.57
N GLY A 106 12.92 -24.71 -5.10
CA GLY A 106 14.34 -24.37 -5.28
C GLY A 106 15.25 -24.95 -4.20
N PHE A 107 14.68 -25.46 -3.10
CA PHE A 107 15.41 -25.99 -1.94
C PHE A 107 16.49 -25.05 -1.39
N ASN A 108 16.27 -23.73 -1.55
CA ASN A 108 17.16 -22.69 -1.06
C ASN A 108 16.47 -21.86 0.02
N THR A 109 17.25 -21.45 1.02
CA THR A 109 16.79 -20.52 2.04
C THR A 109 16.64 -19.13 1.45
N LEU A 110 15.47 -18.53 1.65
CA LEU A 110 15.12 -17.19 1.22
C LEU A 110 15.54 -16.17 2.27
N ALA A 111 15.81 -14.94 1.83
CA ALA A 111 16.18 -13.85 2.71
C ALA A 111 15.72 -12.50 2.12
N PHE A 112 15.06 -11.69 2.94
CA PHE A 112 14.75 -10.31 2.60
C PHE A 112 16.03 -9.47 2.54
N PRO A 113 16.20 -8.63 1.50
CA PRO A 113 17.33 -7.70 1.40
C PRO A 113 17.25 -6.64 2.49
N SER A 114 18.38 -6.00 2.82
CA SER A 114 18.40 -4.88 3.76
C SER A 114 17.49 -3.74 3.27
N LEU A 115 16.87 -3.00 4.20
CA LEU A 115 16.05 -1.82 3.88
C LEU A 115 16.81 -0.71 3.13
N ALA A 116 18.16 -0.74 3.13
CA ALA A 116 19.01 0.15 2.34
C ALA A 116 19.08 -0.25 0.85
N GLN A 117 18.76 -1.49 0.49
CA GLN A 117 18.79 -2.02 -0.88
C GLN A 117 17.37 -2.08 -1.44
N ARG A 118 16.96 -0.99 -2.09
CA ARG A 118 15.53 -0.74 -2.42
C ARG A 118 15.08 -1.19 -3.81
N GLU A 119 16.01 -1.56 -4.69
CA GLU A 119 15.69 -1.71 -6.13
C GLU A 119 16.38 -2.89 -6.81
N ILE A 120 17.30 -3.58 -6.13
CA ILE A 120 18.03 -4.71 -6.70
C ILE A 120 17.42 -6.00 -6.16
N VAL A 121 16.84 -6.79 -7.06
CA VAL A 121 16.31 -8.10 -6.69
C VAL A 121 17.47 -9.05 -6.45
N ASP A 122 17.60 -9.54 -5.21
CA ASP A 122 18.59 -10.55 -4.86
C ASP A 122 18.11 -11.97 -5.26
N LYS A 123 19.05 -12.88 -5.55
CA LYS A 123 18.74 -14.27 -5.91
C LYS A 123 17.94 -15.01 -4.83
N LYS A 124 18.15 -14.68 -3.55
CA LYS A 124 17.46 -15.28 -2.40
C LYS A 124 16.21 -14.51 -1.99
N GLN A 125 15.86 -13.42 -2.68
CA GLN A 125 14.70 -12.62 -2.33
C GLN A 125 13.42 -13.45 -2.41
N PRO A 126 12.52 -13.34 -1.43
CA PRO A 126 11.20 -13.94 -1.49
C PRO A 126 10.35 -13.33 -2.61
N TRP A 127 9.60 -14.18 -3.29
CA TRP A 127 8.58 -13.85 -4.28
C TRP A 127 7.27 -14.49 -3.88
N VAL A 128 6.14 -13.88 -4.22
CA VAL A 128 4.82 -14.36 -3.82
C VAL A 128 3.92 -14.58 -5.03
N TYR A 129 3.11 -15.64 -4.96
CA TYR A 129 1.94 -15.80 -5.81
C TYR A 129 0.77 -15.01 -5.22
N MET A 130 0.48 -13.84 -5.79
CA MET A 130 -0.41 -12.85 -5.16
C MET A 130 -1.82 -13.36 -4.90
N ASN A 131 -2.33 -14.25 -5.76
CA ASN A 131 -3.69 -14.77 -5.60
C ASN A 131 -3.80 -15.81 -4.47
N CYS A 132 -2.71 -16.35 -3.91
CA CYS A 132 -2.77 -17.36 -2.84
C CYS A 132 -1.80 -17.17 -1.67
N GLY A 133 -0.87 -16.21 -1.74
CA GLY A 133 0.04 -15.89 -0.64
C GLY A 133 1.23 -16.85 -0.48
N HIS A 134 1.32 -17.93 -1.26
CA HIS A 134 2.45 -18.85 -1.19
C HIS A 134 3.76 -18.16 -1.62
N VAL A 135 4.77 -18.26 -0.75
CA VAL A 135 6.07 -17.62 -0.95
C VAL A 135 7.09 -18.62 -1.48
N HIS A 136 7.83 -18.20 -2.50
CA HIS A 136 8.85 -18.97 -3.21
C HIS A 136 10.09 -18.09 -3.48
N GLY A 137 11.17 -18.70 -3.96
CA GLY A 137 12.26 -17.96 -4.59
C GLY A 137 11.97 -17.68 -6.06
N TYR A 138 12.66 -16.71 -6.67
CA TYR A 138 12.50 -16.44 -8.10
C TYR A 138 12.70 -17.72 -8.93
N HIS A 139 11.86 -17.86 -9.95
CA HIS A 139 12.00 -18.90 -10.98
C HIS A 139 11.49 -18.35 -12.32
N ASN A 140 11.64 -19.12 -13.40
CA ASN A 140 11.24 -18.72 -14.75
C ASN A 140 10.40 -19.81 -15.46
N TRP A 141 9.63 -20.59 -14.70
CA TRP A 141 8.72 -21.59 -15.26
C TRP A 141 7.28 -21.31 -14.78
N GLY A 142 6.31 -22.10 -15.27
CA GLY A 142 4.91 -21.97 -14.86
C GLY A 142 4.18 -20.75 -15.44
N TYR A 143 4.74 -20.11 -16.47
CA TYR A 143 4.10 -19.05 -17.22
C TYR A 143 2.82 -19.55 -17.88
N ARG A 144 1.71 -18.83 -17.68
CA ARG A 144 0.54 -18.94 -18.56
C ARG A 144 0.50 -17.70 -19.45
N LYS A 145 0.62 -17.88 -20.77
CA LYS A 145 0.41 -16.79 -21.73
C LYS A 145 -1.03 -16.28 -21.60
N GLU A 146 -1.21 -14.98 -21.40
CA GLU A 146 -2.51 -14.35 -21.62
C GLU A 146 -2.94 -14.57 -23.07
N LYS A 147 -4.14 -15.12 -23.27
CA LYS A 147 -4.86 -15.05 -24.55
C LYS A 147 -5.72 -13.78 -24.52
N GLY A 148 -5.12 -12.60 -24.70
CA GLY A 148 -5.87 -11.33 -24.75
C GLY A 148 -5.06 -10.21 -25.42
N PRO A 149 -5.70 -9.29 -26.17
CA PRO A 149 -4.98 -8.23 -26.86
C PRO A 149 -4.47 -7.19 -25.84
N ALA A 150 -3.22 -6.79 -25.98
CA ALA A 150 -2.64 -5.70 -25.21
C ALA A 150 -3.46 -4.41 -25.44
N GLY A 151 -4.17 -3.96 -24.41
CA GLY A 151 -4.87 -2.67 -24.44
C GLY A 151 -3.87 -1.52 -24.56
N PRO A 152 -4.15 -0.47 -25.34
CA PRO A 152 -3.24 0.66 -25.47
C PRO A 152 -3.37 1.57 -24.24
N GLY A 153 -2.26 1.86 -23.55
CA GLY A 153 -2.15 3.07 -22.73
C GLY A 153 -1.92 2.93 -21.21
N GLY A 154 -1.21 1.93 -20.71
CA GLY A 154 -0.83 1.85 -19.29
C GLY A 154 0.68 1.90 -19.07
N THR A 155 1.18 2.92 -18.36
CA THR A 155 2.56 3.02 -17.85
C THR A 155 2.80 2.08 -16.65
N ALA A 156 2.38 0.82 -16.76
CA ALA A 156 2.59 -0.18 -15.72
C ALA A 156 4.06 -0.65 -15.71
N PRO A 157 4.68 -0.86 -14.53
CA PRO A 157 6.00 -1.47 -14.45
C PRO A 157 5.96 -2.87 -15.09
N ALA A 158 7.07 -3.28 -15.70
CA ALA A 158 7.25 -4.52 -16.48
C ALA A 158 6.30 -5.66 -16.06
N SER A 159 5.39 -6.02 -16.97
CA SER A 159 4.33 -7.02 -16.81
C SER A 159 4.84 -8.28 -16.09
N THR A 160 4.47 -8.43 -14.81
CA THR A 160 4.64 -9.66 -14.06
C THR A 160 3.60 -10.65 -14.56
N SER A 161 3.92 -11.33 -15.66
CA SER A 161 3.07 -12.35 -16.27
C SER A 161 2.50 -13.30 -15.21
N ASP A 162 1.23 -13.64 -15.35
CA ASP A 162 0.57 -14.62 -14.49
C ASP A 162 1.31 -15.96 -14.47
N ARG A 163 1.38 -16.54 -13.27
CA ARG A 163 2.00 -17.84 -13.05
C ARG A 163 1.12 -18.75 -12.23
N GLU A 164 1.21 -20.04 -12.52
CA GLU A 164 0.55 -21.07 -11.73
C GLU A 164 1.37 -21.40 -10.47
N CYS A 165 0.75 -21.29 -9.30
CA CYS A 165 1.35 -21.69 -8.04
C CYS A 165 1.51 -23.22 -7.99
N PRO A 166 2.72 -23.76 -7.79
CA PRO A 166 2.92 -25.21 -7.75
C PRO A 166 2.30 -25.89 -6.53
N MET A 167 2.05 -25.12 -5.45
CA MET A 167 1.47 -25.65 -4.20
C MET A 167 -0.05 -25.85 -4.32
N CYS A 168 -0.75 -24.92 -4.96
CA CYS A 168 -2.22 -24.88 -4.95
C CYS A 168 -2.88 -24.66 -6.32
N ARG A 169 -2.10 -24.60 -7.40
CA ARG A 169 -2.54 -24.44 -8.79
C ARG A 169 -3.28 -23.13 -9.11
N ARG A 170 -3.39 -22.20 -8.16
CA ARG A 170 -3.96 -20.87 -8.41
C ARG A 170 -3.05 -20.07 -9.32
N VAL A 171 -3.62 -19.46 -10.35
CA VAL A 171 -2.92 -18.60 -11.31
C VAL A 171 -3.06 -17.15 -10.88
N GLY A 172 -1.98 -16.37 -10.98
CA GLY A 172 -2.01 -14.93 -10.75
C GLY A 172 -0.63 -14.28 -10.80
N PRO A 173 -0.55 -12.98 -10.44
CA PRO A 173 0.70 -12.24 -10.46
C PRO A 173 1.74 -12.88 -9.56
N TYR A 174 2.97 -12.95 -10.07
CA TYR A 174 4.14 -13.45 -9.32
C TYR A 174 5.18 -12.34 -9.21
N VAL A 175 5.36 -11.81 -8.01
CA VAL A 175 6.13 -10.57 -7.80
C VAL A 175 7.13 -10.71 -6.64
N PRO A 176 8.23 -9.94 -6.64
CA PRO A 176 9.15 -9.89 -5.50
C PRO A 176 8.48 -9.25 -4.29
N LEU A 177 8.89 -9.68 -3.09
CA LEU A 177 8.45 -9.09 -1.83
C LEU A 177 9.46 -8.06 -1.31
N TRP A 178 8.95 -6.94 -0.80
CA TRP A 178 9.75 -5.84 -0.25
C TRP A 178 9.17 -5.40 1.09
N LEU A 179 9.96 -5.27 2.15
CA LEU A 179 9.45 -4.71 3.41
C LEU A 179 9.17 -3.21 3.25
N GLY A 180 8.03 -2.76 3.79
CA GLY A 180 7.76 -1.33 3.94
C GLY A 180 8.86 -0.66 4.76
N CYS A 181 9.44 0.42 4.24
CA CYS A 181 10.60 1.07 4.87
C CYS A 181 10.29 2.40 5.56
N GLU A 182 9.09 2.94 5.39
CA GLU A 182 8.69 4.22 5.98
C GLU A 182 7.79 3.97 7.20
N GLY A 183 8.36 4.14 8.41
CA GLY A 183 7.69 3.88 9.67
C GLY A 183 6.41 4.70 9.85
N GLY A 184 6.39 5.95 9.37
CA GLY A 184 5.22 6.84 9.51
C GLY A 184 3.93 6.31 8.86
N LEU A 185 4.05 5.35 7.94
CA LEU A 185 2.93 4.72 7.23
C LEU A 185 2.36 3.49 7.97
N TYR A 186 3.05 2.98 8.99
CA TYR A 186 2.59 1.83 9.75
C TYR A 186 1.53 2.21 10.79
N LEU A 187 0.62 1.27 11.04
CA LEU A 187 -0.45 1.38 12.05
C LEU A 187 -0.14 0.58 13.32
N ASP A 188 0.93 -0.20 13.31
CA ASP A 188 1.50 -0.89 14.47
C ASP A 188 2.95 -1.33 14.17
N ALA A 189 3.58 -1.97 15.15
CA ALA A 189 4.86 -2.66 14.98
C ALA A 189 4.69 -4.19 14.92
N GLY A 190 3.57 -4.66 14.36
CA GLY A 190 3.25 -6.08 14.26
C GLY A 190 4.17 -6.83 13.28
N PRO A 191 4.16 -8.18 13.32
CA PRO A 191 5.00 -8.98 12.44
C PRO A 191 4.62 -8.79 10.96
N PRO A 192 5.59 -8.75 10.04
CA PRO A 192 5.39 -8.57 8.60
C PRO A 192 4.81 -9.83 7.91
N THR A 193 3.53 -10.09 8.13
CA THR A 193 2.84 -11.32 7.72
C THR A 193 2.00 -11.16 6.45
N HIS A 194 1.80 -9.93 5.96
CA HIS A 194 0.91 -9.64 4.83
C HIS A 194 1.60 -8.75 3.80
N ALA A 195 1.11 -8.80 2.55
CA ALA A 195 1.59 -7.96 1.47
C ALA A 195 0.45 -7.26 0.72
N PHE A 196 0.67 -6.02 0.29
CA PHE A 196 -0.23 -5.30 -0.61
C PHE A 196 -0.24 -5.93 -2.01
N CYS A 197 -1.44 -6.08 -2.58
CA CYS A 197 -1.64 -6.61 -3.92
C CYS A 197 -1.89 -5.47 -4.92
N PRO A 198 -1.19 -5.39 -6.05
CA PRO A 198 -0.29 -6.42 -6.61
C PRO A 198 1.21 -6.15 -6.36
N CYS A 199 1.58 -5.12 -5.59
CA CYS A 199 2.95 -4.61 -5.59
C CYS A 199 3.96 -5.39 -4.73
N GLY A 200 3.52 -6.21 -3.77
CA GLY A 200 4.43 -7.04 -2.96
C GLY A 200 5.06 -6.33 -1.76
N HIS A 201 4.59 -5.12 -1.42
CA HIS A 201 5.04 -4.45 -0.20
C HIS A 201 4.50 -5.15 1.04
N VAL A 202 5.40 -5.61 1.89
CA VAL A 202 5.15 -6.43 3.09
C VAL A 202 5.11 -5.54 4.33
N CYS A 203 4.06 -5.72 5.14
CA CYS A 203 3.92 -5.12 6.46
C CYS A 203 2.98 -5.96 7.34
N SER A 204 2.55 -5.41 8.46
CA SER A 204 1.63 -6.10 9.38
C SER A 204 0.22 -6.23 8.80
N GLU A 205 -0.53 -7.21 9.31
CA GLU A 205 -1.95 -7.40 9.02
C GLU A 205 -2.76 -6.12 9.24
N LYS A 206 -2.57 -5.47 10.39
CA LYS A 206 -3.26 -4.23 10.74
C LYS A 206 -3.00 -3.12 9.72
N THR A 207 -1.75 -2.97 9.29
CA THR A 207 -1.36 -1.94 8.33
C THR A 207 -1.98 -2.19 6.95
N VAL A 208 -1.95 -3.43 6.44
CA VAL A 208 -2.59 -3.73 5.15
C VAL A 208 -4.12 -3.56 5.21
N MET A 209 -4.76 -3.99 6.30
CA MET A 209 -6.21 -3.88 6.46
C MET A 209 -6.67 -2.43 6.54
N GLY A 210 -5.94 -1.59 7.28
CA GLY A 210 -6.27 -0.16 7.42
C GLY A 210 -6.14 0.58 6.09
N TRP A 211 -5.00 0.46 5.42
CA TRP A 211 -4.77 1.17 4.16
C TRP A 211 -5.63 0.65 2.99
N SER A 212 -6.02 -0.63 3.00
CA SER A 212 -6.92 -1.16 1.97
C SER A 212 -8.33 -0.58 2.04
N GLN A 213 -8.71 0.00 3.18
CA GLN A 213 -10.00 0.66 3.38
C GLN A 213 -9.98 2.16 3.12
N ILE A 214 -8.81 2.77 2.92
CA ILE A 214 -8.68 4.22 2.78
C ILE A 214 -8.61 4.58 1.29
N PRO A 215 -9.67 5.15 0.71
CA PRO A 215 -9.71 5.44 -0.71
C PRO A 215 -9.04 6.79 -0.99
N LEU A 216 -8.07 6.81 -1.90
CA LEU A 216 -7.34 8.02 -2.30
C LEU A 216 -7.94 8.59 -3.60
N PRO A 217 -7.91 9.92 -3.81
CA PRO A 217 -8.38 10.52 -5.06
C PRO A 217 -7.69 9.91 -6.29
N HIS A 218 -8.48 9.53 -7.28
CA HIS A 218 -8.03 8.95 -8.54
C HIS A 218 -8.70 9.64 -9.74
N GLY A 219 -7.89 10.22 -10.61
CA GLY A 219 -8.39 11.00 -11.74
C GLY A 219 -9.25 12.19 -11.28
N THR A 220 -10.38 12.41 -11.96
CA THR A 220 -11.23 13.57 -11.69
C THR A 220 -12.45 13.29 -10.81
N HIS A 221 -12.81 12.02 -10.57
CA HIS A 221 -14.08 11.67 -9.92
C HIS A 221 -14.07 10.32 -9.19
N ALA A 222 -12.97 9.57 -9.25
CA ALA A 222 -12.88 8.26 -8.62
C ALA A 222 -12.04 8.33 -7.35
N PHE A 223 -12.21 7.32 -6.50
CA PHE A 223 -11.32 7.08 -5.38
C PHE A 223 -10.93 5.61 -5.36
N HIS A 224 -9.66 5.33 -5.07
CA HIS A 224 -9.11 3.99 -5.10
C HIS A 224 -8.06 3.83 -4.00
N ALA A 225 -8.08 2.71 -3.28
CA ALA A 225 -7.07 2.44 -2.26
C ALA A 225 -5.72 2.15 -2.91
N ALA A 226 -4.63 2.64 -2.33
CA ALA A 226 -3.28 2.43 -2.86
C ALA A 226 -2.35 1.88 -1.78
N CYS A 227 -1.32 1.18 -2.21
CA CYS A 227 -0.20 0.86 -1.33
C CYS A 227 0.45 2.18 -0.87
N PRO A 228 0.52 2.45 0.44
CA PRO A 228 1.06 3.71 0.95
C PRO A 228 2.56 3.86 0.69
N PHE A 229 3.28 2.74 0.46
CA PHE A 229 4.73 2.74 0.26
C PHE A 229 5.15 3.11 -1.17
N CYS A 230 4.32 2.82 -2.18
CA CYS A 230 4.70 3.00 -3.59
C CYS A 230 3.61 3.62 -4.47
N GLY A 231 2.43 3.91 -3.93
CA GLY A 231 1.32 4.51 -4.68
C GLY A 231 0.65 3.59 -5.69
N THR A 232 1.02 2.30 -5.76
CA THR A 232 0.36 1.34 -6.65
C THR A 232 -1.07 1.10 -6.18
N TRP A 233 -2.02 1.24 -7.11
CA TRP A 233 -3.43 0.94 -6.86
C TRP A 233 -3.63 -0.50 -6.44
N LEU A 234 -4.41 -0.70 -5.37
CA LEU A 234 -4.67 -2.03 -4.84
C LEU A 234 -5.67 -2.77 -5.73
N THR A 235 -5.51 -4.09 -5.85
CA THR A 235 -6.37 -4.92 -6.70
C THR A 235 -6.85 -6.16 -5.96
N GLY A 236 -7.89 -6.80 -6.49
CA GLY A 236 -8.57 -7.92 -5.83
C GLY A 236 -9.56 -7.45 -4.76
N GLU A 237 -10.27 -8.40 -4.16
CA GLU A 237 -11.34 -8.12 -3.19
C GLU A 237 -10.83 -7.44 -1.92
N GLN A 238 -9.64 -7.83 -1.44
CA GLN A 238 -9.08 -7.33 -0.17
C GLN A 238 -7.98 -6.28 -0.36
N GLY A 239 -7.38 -6.16 -1.55
CA GLY A 239 -6.22 -5.29 -1.77
C GLY A 239 -4.90 -5.77 -1.14
N HIS A 240 -4.92 -6.91 -0.44
CA HIS A 240 -3.77 -7.51 0.22
C HIS A 240 -3.88 -9.03 0.31
N VAL A 241 -2.81 -9.70 0.71
CA VAL A 241 -2.74 -11.16 0.88
C VAL A 241 -1.89 -11.54 2.09
N LYS A 242 -2.31 -12.58 2.82
CA LYS A 242 -1.50 -13.21 3.88
C LYS A 242 -0.38 -14.04 3.27
N LEU A 243 0.85 -13.86 3.75
CA LEU A 243 2.01 -14.60 3.28
C LEU A 243 2.09 -15.98 3.93
N ILE A 244 2.39 -16.98 3.10
CA ILE A 244 2.55 -18.38 3.51
C ILE A 244 3.98 -18.80 3.16
N PHE A 245 4.86 -18.70 4.15
CA PHE A 245 6.24 -19.19 4.06
C PHE A 245 6.28 -20.69 4.36
N GLN A 246 7.21 -21.41 3.73
CA GLN A 246 7.58 -22.76 4.18
C GLN A 246 8.75 -22.68 5.14
N GLY A 247 8.69 -23.46 6.22
CA GLY A 247 9.78 -23.62 7.17
C GLY A 247 10.82 -24.65 6.70
N PRO A 248 11.91 -24.82 7.45
CA PRO A 248 12.77 -26.00 7.33
C PRO A 248 11.93 -27.27 7.46
N VAL A 249 12.26 -28.29 6.67
CA VAL A 249 11.75 -29.65 6.88
C VAL A 249 12.63 -30.25 7.99
N ASP A 250 11.99 -30.72 9.06
CA ASP A 250 12.67 -31.42 10.18
C ASP A 250 13.41 -32.68 9.70
#